data_AF-A0A968P6P3-F1
#
_entry.id   AF-A0A968P6P3-F1
#
_cell.length_a   1.000
_cell.length_b   1.000
_cell.length_c   1.000
_cell.angle_alpha   90.00
_cell.angle_beta   90.00
_cell.angle_gamma   90.00
#
_symmetry.space_group_name_H-M   'P 1'
#
loop_
_entity.id
_entity.type
_entity.pdbx_description
1 polymer ?
#
loop_
_entity_poly.entity_id
_entity_poly.type
_entity_poly.pdbx_seq_one_letter_code
_entity_poly.pdbx_strand_id
1 'polypeptide(L)'
;MVLSLAEAARLLGKSERQVRYLIRTGKLPAQKTGERWLIRREDLPLSEGQERAATQKAERAARLAVEILQPGGEAKSEKKGYSIRQMRAFQEGAPLYRDLAAQLGAEHPAAELLREALLLFACGFHEFEAGAKAGFYARARQHASRATMTLLLDAADSCDQLVERLETNLLPVLGGLIHQAERRGRRQ
;
A
#
# COMPACT_ATOMS: atom_id res chain seq x y z
N MET A 1 18.33 19.33 -19.32
CA MET A 1 18.56 17.88 -19.00
C MET A 1 17.98 17.05 -20.14
N VAL A 2 18.70 16.02 -20.60
CA VAL A 2 18.23 15.10 -21.66
C VAL A 2 17.61 13.86 -21.03
N LEU A 3 16.47 13.44 -21.56
CA LEU A 3 15.65 12.34 -21.03
C LEU A 3 15.52 11.24 -22.08
N SER A 4 15.50 10.00 -21.60
CA SER A 4 15.12 8.84 -22.40
C SER A 4 13.60 8.80 -22.64
N LEU A 5 13.20 8.00 -23.63
CA LEU A 5 11.78 7.77 -23.94
C LEU A 5 10.98 7.26 -22.72
N ALA A 6 11.58 6.37 -21.92
CA ALA A 6 10.97 5.81 -20.71
C ALA A 6 10.80 6.87 -19.62
N GLU A 7 11.80 7.73 -19.42
CA GLU A 7 11.73 8.81 -18.46
C GLU A 7 10.69 9.87 -18.85
N ALA A 8 10.63 10.21 -20.14
CA ALA A 8 9.62 11.12 -20.68
C ALA A 8 8.21 10.54 -20.53
N ALA A 9 8.01 9.24 -20.81
CA ALA A 9 6.73 8.55 -20.61
C ALA A 9 6.28 8.61 -19.15
N ARG A 10 7.20 8.37 -18.21
CA ARG A 10 6.95 8.46 -16.77
C ARG A 10 6.57 9.88 -16.32
N LEU A 11 7.22 10.91 -16.86
CA LEU A 11 6.93 12.30 -16.52
C LEU A 11 5.60 12.79 -17.10
N LEU A 12 5.25 12.37 -18.32
CA LEU A 12 3.99 12.72 -18.98
C LEU A 12 2.80 11.90 -18.48
N GLY A 13 3.02 10.83 -17.71
CA GLY A 13 1.99 9.87 -17.33
C GLY A 13 1.39 9.13 -18.53
N LYS A 14 2.19 8.91 -19.59
CA LYS A 14 1.79 8.27 -20.85
C LYS A 14 2.58 6.98 -21.08
N SER A 15 2.11 6.11 -21.97
CA SER A 15 2.91 4.96 -22.39
C SER A 15 4.02 5.37 -23.36
N GLU A 16 5.12 4.62 -23.41
CA GLU A 16 6.21 4.84 -24.38
C GLU A 16 5.71 4.87 -25.83
N ARG A 17 4.71 4.04 -26.15
CA ARG A 17 4.03 4.02 -27.46
C ARG A 17 3.38 5.38 -27.77
N GLN A 18 2.71 5.99 -26.80
CA GLN A 18 2.10 7.32 -26.97
C GLN A 18 3.16 8.41 -27.11
N VAL A 19 4.26 8.34 -26.36
CA VAL A 19 5.39 9.29 -26.51
C VAL A 19 6.01 9.17 -27.91
N ARG A 20 6.24 7.94 -28.40
CA ARG A 20 6.73 7.70 -29.76
C ARG A 20 5.77 8.22 -30.83
N TYR A 21 4.46 8.11 -30.60
CA TYR A 21 3.45 8.70 -31.47
C TYR A 21 3.52 10.23 -31.49
N LEU A 22 3.74 10.89 -30.34
CA LEU A 22 3.89 12.34 -30.25
C LEU A 22 5.14 12.84 -30.98
N ILE A 23 6.24 12.10 -30.88
CA ILE A 23 7.47 12.37 -31.65
C ILE A 23 7.18 12.24 -33.15
N ARG A 24 6.57 11.14 -33.58
CA ARG A 24 6.28 10.87 -35.00
C ARG A 24 5.30 11.88 -35.61
N THR A 25 4.39 12.44 -34.81
CA THR A 25 3.41 13.44 -35.24
C THR A 25 3.92 14.88 -35.11
N GLY A 26 5.18 15.07 -34.73
CA GLY A 26 5.81 16.39 -34.59
C GLY A 26 5.34 17.19 -33.39
N LYS A 27 4.57 16.60 -32.47
CA LYS A 27 4.01 17.25 -31.28
C LYS A 27 4.97 17.25 -30.09
N LEU A 28 6.08 16.52 -30.18
CA LEU A 28 7.13 16.49 -29.17
C LEU A 28 8.49 16.44 -29.88
N PRO A 29 9.33 17.48 -29.76
CA PRO A 29 10.63 17.46 -30.39
C PRO A 29 11.54 16.46 -29.66
N ALA A 30 12.24 15.64 -30.45
CA ALA A 30 13.17 14.64 -29.95
C ALA A 30 14.30 14.45 -30.96
N GLN A 31 15.50 14.19 -30.46
CA GLN A 31 16.67 13.88 -31.26
C GLN A 31 16.92 12.38 -31.22
N LYS A 32 17.10 11.76 -32.40
CA LYS A 32 17.50 10.36 -32.48
C LYS A 32 19.03 10.29 -32.51
N THR A 33 19.62 9.63 -31.53
CA THR A 33 21.07 9.37 -31.47
C THR A 33 21.27 7.86 -31.47
N GLY A 34 21.71 7.33 -32.61
CA GLY A 34 21.77 5.88 -32.86
C GLY A 34 20.38 5.23 -32.79
N GLU A 35 20.21 4.26 -31.89
CA GLU A 35 18.93 3.57 -31.67
C GLU A 35 18.01 4.26 -30.65
N ARG A 36 18.50 5.27 -29.93
CA ARG A 36 17.79 5.87 -28.80
C ARG A 36 17.21 7.23 -29.15
N TRP A 37 16.01 7.50 -28.63
CA TRP A 37 15.37 8.80 -28.67
C TRP A 37 15.74 9.59 -27.42
N LEU A 38 16.23 10.81 -27.62
CA LEU A 38 16.61 11.76 -26.60
C LEU A 38 15.65 12.95 -26.67
N ILE A 39 14.98 13.23 -25.56
CA ILE A 39 13.99 14.31 -25.44
C ILE A 39 14.55 15.32 -24.45
N ARG A 40 14.57 16.62 -24.78
CA ARG A 40 14.98 17.61 -23.79
C ARG A 40 13.86 17.82 -22.80
N ARG A 41 14.23 18.03 -21.53
CA ARG A 41 13.25 18.22 -20.47
C ARG A 41 12.39 19.48 -20.68
N GLU A 42 12.98 20.54 -21.22
CA GLU A 42 12.28 21.80 -21.54
C GLU A 42 11.18 21.65 -22.59
N ASP A 43 11.30 20.63 -23.44
CA ASP A 43 10.37 20.39 -24.54
C ASP A 43 9.15 19.54 -24.14
N LEU A 44 9.11 19.05 -22.90
CA LEU A 44 7.99 18.26 -22.41
C LEU A 44 6.81 19.18 -22.08
N PRO A 45 5.62 18.94 -22.66
CA PRO A 45 4.41 19.70 -22.33
C PRO A 45 3.85 19.22 -20.98
N LEU A 46 4.55 19.54 -19.89
CA LEU A 46 4.10 19.27 -18.53
C LEU A 46 3.10 20.36 -18.13
N SER A 47 1.98 19.98 -17.53
CA SER A 47 1.13 20.97 -16.87
C SER A 47 1.80 21.46 -15.58
N GLU A 48 1.48 22.67 -15.12
CA GLU A 48 2.05 23.23 -13.88
C GLU A 48 1.88 22.28 -12.66
N GLY A 49 0.79 21.52 -12.62
CA GLY A 49 0.56 20.48 -11.60
C GLY A 49 1.50 19.28 -11.73
N GLN A 50 1.86 18.89 -12.95
CA GLN A 50 2.83 17.81 -13.22
C GLN A 50 4.27 18.25 -12.93
N GLU A 51 4.61 19.50 -13.21
CA GLU A 51 5.91 20.07 -12.87
C GLU A 51 6.13 20.11 -11.36
N ARG A 52 5.16 20.63 -10.61
CA ARG A 52 5.20 20.68 -9.14
C ARG A 52 5.29 19.30 -8.50
N ALA A 53 4.58 18.31 -9.04
CA ALA A 53 4.66 16.93 -8.54
C ALA A 53 6.03 16.28 -8.83
N ALA A 54 6.63 16.57 -9.99
CA ALA A 54 7.93 16.03 -10.36
C ALA A 54 9.07 16.67 -9.55
N THR A 55 9.02 17.97 -9.30
CA THR A 55 10.02 18.67 -8.46
C THR A 55 9.92 18.21 -7.01
N GLN A 56 8.72 18.15 -6.42
CA GLN A 56 8.53 17.65 -5.06
C GLN A 56 9.01 16.19 -4.88
N LYS A 57 8.79 15.34 -5.89
CA LYS A 57 9.27 13.95 -5.86
C LYS A 57 10.79 13.86 -5.99
N ALA A 58 11.40 14.71 -6.83
CA ALA A 58 12.85 14.79 -6.99
C ALA A 58 13.53 15.32 -5.72
N GLU A 59 12.97 16.36 -5.09
CA GLU A 59 13.44 16.92 -3.82
C GLU A 59 13.34 15.92 -2.68
N ARG A 60 12.23 15.17 -2.59
CA ARG A 60 12.08 14.10 -1.60
C ARG A 60 13.08 12.97 -1.82
N ALA A 61 13.32 12.56 -3.06
CA ALA A 61 14.30 11.54 -3.38
C ALA A 61 15.73 12.00 -3.09
N ALA A 62 16.06 13.26 -3.39
CA ALA A 62 17.35 13.86 -3.06
C ALA A 62 17.56 13.93 -1.54
N ARG A 63 16.56 14.39 -0.77
CA ARG A 63 16.63 14.39 0.70
C ARG A 63 16.87 13.00 1.29
N LEU A 64 16.12 11.99 0.81
CA LEU A 64 16.29 10.61 1.26
C LEU A 64 17.67 10.04 0.91
N ALA A 65 18.19 10.35 -0.28
CA ALA A 65 19.53 9.92 -0.69
C ALA A 65 20.63 10.55 0.18
N VAL A 66 20.50 11.83 0.54
CA VAL A 66 21.42 12.50 1.47
C VAL A 66 21.35 11.89 2.86
N GLU A 67 20.14 11.54 3.35
CA GLU A 67 19.93 10.96 4.68
C GLU A 67 20.48 9.53 4.81
N ILE A 68 20.51 8.76 3.72
CA ILE A 68 21.06 7.38 3.69
C ILE A 68 22.61 7.38 3.64
N LEU A 69 23.22 8.41 3.07
CA LEU A 69 24.67 8.46 2.82
C LEU A 69 25.51 9.04 3.97
N GLN A 70 24.89 9.51 5.06
CA GLN A 70 25.63 10.04 6.22
C GLN A 70 25.89 8.93 7.26
N PRO A 71 27.16 8.57 7.55
CA PRO A 71 27.49 7.63 8.60
C PRO A 71 27.51 8.37 9.96
N GLY A 72 26.72 7.87 10.91
CA GLY A 72 26.92 8.05 12.34
C GLY A 72 27.02 9.49 12.87
N GLY A 73 25.88 10.10 13.18
CA GLY A 73 25.82 11.29 14.03
C GLY A 73 24.44 11.39 14.65
N GLU A 74 24.39 11.40 15.98
CA GLU A 74 23.18 11.40 16.79
C GLU A 74 22.23 12.55 16.45
N ALA A 75 21.29 12.29 15.57
CA ALA A 75 20.05 13.04 15.49
C ALA A 75 18.92 12.03 15.60
N LYS A 76 18.18 12.08 16.72
CA LYS A 76 16.88 11.45 16.88
C LYS A 76 15.91 12.05 15.84
N SER A 77 16.06 11.65 14.59
CA SER A 77 14.93 11.58 13.67
C SER A 77 14.02 10.55 14.30
N GLU A 78 12.93 11.00 14.91
CA GLU A 78 11.78 10.16 15.24
C GLU A 78 11.25 9.58 13.91
N LYS A 79 11.98 8.61 13.35
CA LYS A 79 11.46 7.70 12.34
C LYS A 79 10.22 7.12 12.99
N LYS A 80 9.03 7.55 12.57
CA LYS A 80 7.77 6.86 12.89
C LYS A 80 7.99 5.42 12.46
N GLY A 81 8.32 4.58 13.44
CA GLY A 81 8.81 3.24 13.21
C GLY A 81 7.76 2.49 12.41
N TYR A 82 8.20 1.72 11.42
CA TYR A 82 7.38 0.75 10.69
C TYR A 82 6.85 -0.27 11.71
N SER A 83 5.75 0.08 12.38
CA SER A 83 5.22 -0.63 13.53
C SER A 83 3.82 -1.10 13.19
N ILE A 84 3.56 -2.38 13.45
CA ILE A 84 2.24 -2.98 13.28
C ILE A 84 1.16 -2.25 14.07
N ARG A 85 1.53 -1.58 15.19
CA ARG A 85 0.60 -0.80 16.03
C ARG A 85 0.00 0.42 15.33
N GLN A 86 0.69 0.92 14.30
CA GLN A 86 0.22 2.08 13.52
C GLN A 86 -0.71 1.65 12.37
N MET A 87 -0.84 0.34 12.12
CA MET A 87 -1.70 -0.16 11.07
C MET A 87 -3.16 -0.13 11.52
N ARG A 88 -4.03 0.39 10.65
CA ARG A 88 -5.47 0.41 10.91
C ARG A 88 -6.04 -0.98 11.21
N ALA A 89 -5.56 -2.03 10.54
CA ALA A 89 -6.01 -3.40 10.81
C ALA A 89 -5.75 -3.82 12.28
N PHE A 90 -4.63 -3.38 12.87
CA PHE A 90 -4.33 -3.62 14.29
C PHE A 90 -5.18 -2.72 15.19
N GLN A 91 -5.28 -1.44 14.85
CA GLN A 91 -6.03 -0.45 15.64
C GLN A 91 -7.51 -0.81 15.75
N GLU A 92 -8.10 -1.41 14.71
CA GLU A 92 -9.49 -1.88 14.73
C GLU A 92 -9.61 -3.29 15.32
N GLY A 93 -8.75 -4.22 14.89
CA GLY A 93 -8.90 -5.63 15.22
C GLY A 93 -8.45 -6.00 16.63
N ALA A 94 -7.42 -5.35 17.19
CA ALA A 94 -6.93 -5.69 18.53
C ALA A 94 -7.90 -5.30 19.66
N PRO A 95 -8.56 -4.11 19.64
CA PRO A 95 -9.67 -3.83 20.55
C PRO A 95 -10.83 -4.82 20.37
N LEU A 96 -11.23 -5.12 19.13
CA LEU A 96 -12.29 -6.09 18.87
C LEU A 96 -12.03 -7.46 19.49
N TYR A 97 -10.80 -7.96 19.38
CA TYR A 97 -10.40 -9.22 20.03
C TYR A 97 -10.50 -9.14 21.56
N ARG A 98 -10.05 -8.03 22.17
CA ARG A 98 -10.14 -7.86 23.62
C ARG A 98 -11.59 -7.80 24.10
N ASP A 99 -12.44 -7.07 23.38
CA ASP A 99 -13.87 -6.95 23.71
C ASP A 99 -14.56 -8.32 23.59
N LEU A 100 -14.29 -9.04 22.50
CA LEU A 100 -14.84 -10.37 22.25
C LEU A 100 -14.39 -11.39 23.31
N ALA A 101 -13.10 -11.42 23.65
CA ALA A 101 -12.56 -12.31 24.66
C ALA A 101 -13.08 -11.97 26.07
N ALA A 102 -13.37 -10.70 26.36
CA ALA A 102 -13.96 -10.27 27.62
C ALA A 102 -15.45 -10.66 27.73
N GLN A 103 -16.19 -10.62 26.62
CA GLN A 103 -17.63 -10.92 26.61
C GLN A 103 -17.92 -12.43 26.56
N LEU A 104 -17.21 -13.17 25.70
CA LEU A 104 -17.51 -14.59 25.41
C LEU A 104 -16.44 -15.56 25.90
N GLY A 105 -15.30 -15.04 26.38
CA GLY A 105 -14.14 -15.84 26.76
C GLY A 105 -13.13 -16.00 25.61
N ALA A 106 -11.85 -16.17 25.97
CA ALA A 106 -10.77 -16.30 25.00
C ALA A 106 -10.80 -17.61 24.20
N GLU A 107 -11.45 -18.64 24.73
CA GLU A 107 -11.64 -19.97 24.10
C GLU A 107 -12.90 -20.03 23.22
N HIS A 108 -13.69 -18.94 23.15
CA HIS A 108 -14.83 -18.89 22.26
C HIS A 108 -14.35 -19.03 20.80
N PRO A 109 -14.99 -19.84 19.94
CA PRO A 109 -14.48 -20.09 18.58
C PRO A 109 -14.31 -18.81 17.76
N ALA A 110 -15.19 -17.81 17.94
CA ALA A 110 -15.04 -16.50 17.30
C ALA A 110 -13.78 -15.74 17.78
N ALA A 111 -13.43 -15.83 19.07
CA ALA A 111 -12.24 -15.20 19.62
C ALA A 111 -10.96 -15.84 19.10
N GLU A 112 -10.93 -17.17 18.99
CA GLU A 112 -9.83 -17.91 18.38
C GLU A 112 -9.61 -17.51 16.91
N LEU A 113 -10.70 -17.50 16.12
CA LEU A 113 -10.66 -17.10 14.72
C LEU A 113 -10.17 -15.65 14.54
N LEU A 114 -10.63 -14.73 15.38
CA LEU A 114 -10.18 -13.33 15.31
C LEU A 114 -8.70 -13.19 15.73
N ARG A 115 -8.24 -13.96 16.72
CA ARG A 115 -6.83 -14.02 17.08
C ARG A 115 -5.97 -14.53 15.91
N GLU A 116 -6.39 -15.60 15.25
CA GLU A 116 -5.72 -16.13 14.07
C GLU A 116 -5.67 -15.11 12.92
N ALA A 117 -6.78 -14.38 12.71
CA ALA A 117 -6.82 -13.31 11.72
C ALA A 117 -5.77 -12.23 11.98
N LEU A 118 -5.59 -11.81 13.24
CA LEU A 118 -4.58 -10.84 13.65
C LEU A 118 -3.14 -11.35 13.48
N LEU A 119 -2.90 -12.64 13.76
CA LEU A 119 -1.60 -13.28 13.54
C LEU A 119 -1.25 -13.36 12.06
N LEU A 120 -2.21 -13.77 11.21
CA LEU A 120 -2.04 -13.79 9.76
C LEU A 120 -1.79 -12.39 9.19
N PHE A 121 -2.51 -11.39 9.69
CA PHE A 121 -2.25 -9.99 9.35
C PHE A 121 -0.82 -9.57 9.72
N ALA A 122 -0.31 -9.96 10.90
CA ALA A 122 1.06 -9.68 11.30
C ALA A 122 2.09 -10.32 10.37
N CYS A 123 1.88 -11.58 9.96
CA CYS A 123 2.72 -12.24 8.96
C CYS A 123 2.73 -11.46 7.64
N GLY A 124 1.55 -11.06 7.13
CA GLY A 124 1.47 -10.26 5.89
C GLY A 124 2.12 -8.88 6.01
N PHE A 125 2.04 -8.25 7.19
CA PHE A 125 2.70 -6.95 7.42
C PHE A 125 4.21 -7.04 7.25
N HIS A 126 4.82 -8.11 7.76
CA HIS A 126 6.26 -8.36 7.71
C HIS A 126 6.75 -9.07 6.44
N GLU A 127 5.84 -9.63 5.63
CA GLU A 127 6.18 -10.24 4.35
C GLU A 127 6.73 -9.22 3.36
N PHE A 128 7.66 -9.62 2.50
CA PHE A 128 8.26 -8.77 1.46
C PHE A 128 7.67 -9.08 0.08
N GLU A 129 7.40 -10.35 -0.20
CA GLU A 129 6.86 -10.80 -1.49
C GLU A 129 5.39 -10.41 -1.62
N ALA A 130 5.04 -9.74 -2.71
CA ALA A 130 3.73 -9.12 -2.84
C ALA A 130 2.58 -10.14 -2.95
N GLY A 131 2.82 -11.27 -3.61
CA GLY A 131 1.89 -12.39 -3.72
C GLY A 131 1.64 -13.06 -2.37
N ALA A 132 2.70 -13.46 -1.67
CA ALA A 132 2.63 -14.03 -0.33
C ALA A 132 1.95 -13.08 0.66
N LYS A 133 2.28 -11.78 0.61
CA LYS A 133 1.63 -10.74 1.42
C LYS A 133 0.12 -10.67 1.17
N ALA A 134 -0.31 -10.66 -0.09
CA ALA A 134 -1.72 -10.69 -0.43
C ALA A 134 -2.40 -11.98 0.09
N GLY A 135 -1.72 -13.12 0.00
CA GLY A 135 -2.19 -14.40 0.54
C GLY A 135 -2.42 -14.37 2.06
N PHE A 136 -1.49 -13.80 2.82
CA PHE A 136 -1.66 -13.62 4.28
C PHE A 136 -2.87 -12.74 4.61
N TYR A 137 -3.04 -11.61 3.91
CA TYR A 137 -4.18 -10.73 4.13
C TYR A 137 -5.52 -11.36 3.71
N ALA A 138 -5.53 -12.15 2.64
CA ALA A 138 -6.71 -12.90 2.21
C ALA A 138 -7.13 -13.91 3.28
N ARG A 139 -6.18 -14.69 3.82
CA ARG A 139 -6.45 -15.61 4.93
C ARG A 139 -6.90 -14.87 6.19
N ALA A 140 -6.24 -13.77 6.55
CA ALA A 140 -6.68 -12.94 7.69
C ALA A 140 -8.14 -12.50 7.54
N ARG A 141 -8.53 -12.05 6.33
CA ARG A 141 -9.91 -11.67 6.01
C ARG A 141 -10.88 -12.85 6.10
N GLN A 142 -10.48 -14.03 5.63
CA GLN A 142 -11.29 -15.25 5.75
C GLN A 142 -11.54 -15.65 7.21
N HIS A 143 -10.51 -15.61 8.06
CA HIS A 143 -10.67 -15.90 9.49
C HIS A 143 -11.55 -14.85 10.19
N ALA A 144 -11.40 -13.57 9.88
CA ALA A 144 -12.30 -12.53 10.38
C ALA A 144 -13.75 -12.75 9.93
N SER A 145 -13.97 -13.13 8.67
CA SER A 145 -15.33 -13.45 8.16
C SER A 145 -15.93 -14.66 8.86
N ARG A 146 -15.13 -15.69 9.16
CA ARG A 146 -15.58 -16.86 9.91
C ARG A 146 -15.95 -16.47 11.34
N ALA A 147 -15.17 -15.60 11.99
CA ALA A 147 -15.50 -15.09 13.32
C ALA A 147 -16.84 -14.35 13.32
N THR A 148 -17.11 -13.52 12.31
CA THR A 148 -18.42 -12.87 12.12
C THR A 148 -19.55 -13.90 12.04
N MET A 149 -19.38 -14.92 11.19
CA MET A 149 -20.41 -15.96 11.01
C MET A 149 -20.61 -16.79 12.28
N THR A 150 -19.54 -17.11 13.01
CA THR A 150 -19.62 -17.78 14.30
C THR A 150 -20.44 -16.96 15.30
N LEU A 151 -20.23 -15.65 15.39
CA LEU A 151 -21.02 -14.79 16.27
C LEU A 151 -22.51 -14.78 15.91
N LEU A 152 -22.83 -14.74 14.61
CA LEU A 152 -24.19 -14.78 14.11
C LEU A 152 -24.89 -16.14 14.35
N LEU A 153 -24.12 -17.23 14.44
CA LEU A 153 -24.64 -18.57 14.69
C LEU A 153 -24.78 -18.88 16.19
N ASP A 154 -23.84 -18.42 17.03
CA ASP A 154 -23.76 -18.77 18.45
C ASP A 154 -24.57 -17.85 19.37
N ALA A 155 -24.84 -16.59 19.00
CA ALA A 155 -25.32 -15.59 19.95
C ALA A 155 -26.57 -14.81 19.51
N ALA A 156 -27.50 -14.69 20.48
CA ALA A 156 -28.60 -13.73 20.55
C ALA A 156 -28.09 -12.27 20.53
N ASP A 157 -28.98 -11.31 20.21
CA ASP A 157 -28.82 -9.84 20.00
C ASP A 157 -27.64 -9.11 20.71
N SER A 158 -27.17 -9.63 21.85
CA SER A 158 -26.00 -9.17 22.60
C SER A 158 -24.69 -9.01 21.81
N CYS A 159 -24.51 -9.68 20.67
CA CYS A 159 -23.28 -9.63 19.87
C CYS A 159 -23.37 -8.73 18.61
N ASP A 160 -24.53 -8.10 18.35
CA ASP A 160 -24.77 -7.34 17.12
C ASP A 160 -23.74 -6.22 16.91
N GLN A 161 -23.36 -5.54 17.99
CA GLN A 161 -22.36 -4.47 17.92
C GLN A 161 -20.95 -4.99 17.55
N LEU A 162 -20.60 -6.22 17.96
CA LEU A 162 -19.33 -6.84 17.59
C LEU A 162 -19.33 -7.26 16.11
N VAL A 163 -20.45 -7.83 15.65
CA VAL A 163 -20.67 -8.18 14.24
C VAL A 163 -20.56 -6.93 13.37
N GLU A 164 -21.28 -5.85 13.71
CA GLU A 164 -21.26 -4.61 12.96
C GLU A 164 -19.84 -4.04 12.84
N ARG A 165 -19.08 -4.01 13.93
CA ARG A 165 -17.69 -3.52 13.90
C ARG A 165 -16.76 -4.41 13.08
N LEU A 166 -16.95 -5.73 13.07
CA LEU A 166 -16.18 -6.62 12.20
C LEU A 166 -16.46 -6.32 10.72
N GLU A 167 -17.73 -6.12 10.36
CA GLU A 167 -18.17 -5.88 8.98
C GLU A 167 -17.85 -4.48 8.46
N THR A 168 -17.99 -3.46 9.29
CA THR A 168 -17.81 -2.06 8.89
C THR A 168 -16.36 -1.59 9.01
N ASN A 169 -15.59 -2.14 9.95
CA ASN A 169 -14.22 -1.67 10.21
C ASN A 169 -13.17 -2.68 9.77
N LEU A 170 -13.12 -3.86 10.39
CA LEU A 170 -11.98 -4.77 10.20
C LEU A 170 -11.95 -5.38 8.81
N LEU A 171 -13.08 -5.92 8.34
CA LEU A 171 -13.18 -6.57 7.04
C LEU A 171 -12.76 -5.61 5.91
N PRO A 172 -13.33 -4.39 5.76
CA PRO A 172 -12.95 -3.46 4.71
C PRO A 172 -11.46 -3.09 4.74
N VAL A 173 -10.89 -2.93 5.93
CA VAL A 173 -9.47 -2.62 6.09
C VAL A 173 -8.59 -3.76 5.56
N LEU A 174 -8.91 -5.02 5.89
CA LEU A 174 -8.20 -6.18 5.34
C LEU A 174 -8.38 -6.28 3.81
N GLY A 175 -9.57 -5.98 3.29
CA GLY A 175 -9.84 -5.91 1.85
C GLY A 175 -8.96 -4.88 1.13
N GLY A 176 -8.82 -3.69 1.72
CA GLY A 176 -7.93 -2.64 1.20
C GLY A 176 -6.46 -3.08 1.16
N LEU A 177 -5.99 -3.81 2.18
CA LEU A 177 -4.63 -4.34 2.24
C LEU A 177 -4.35 -5.39 1.15
N ILE A 178 -5.32 -6.27 0.86
CA ILE A 178 -5.22 -7.26 -0.23
C ILE A 178 -5.01 -6.52 -1.56
N HIS A 179 -5.91 -5.59 -1.90
CA HIS A 179 -5.80 -4.83 -3.15
C HIS A 179 -4.50 -4.02 -3.24
N GLN A 180 -4.03 -3.46 -2.13
CA GLN A 180 -2.75 -2.75 -2.10
C GLN A 180 -1.56 -3.68 -2.40
N ALA A 181 -1.55 -4.88 -1.82
CA ALA A 181 -0.52 -5.88 -2.06
C ALA A 181 -0.52 -6.37 -3.52
N GLU A 182 -1.69 -6.73 -4.07
CA GLU A 182 -1.85 -7.17 -5.46
C GLU A 182 -1.44 -6.10 -6.48
N ARG A 183 -1.75 -4.82 -6.20
CA ARG A 183 -1.33 -3.70 -7.07
C ARG A 183 0.17 -3.46 -7.04
N ARG A 184 0.84 -3.78 -5.93
CA ARG A 184 2.31 -3.72 -5.85
C ARG A 184 2.95 -4.89 -6.60
N GLY A 185 2.40 -6.10 -6.48
CA GLY A 185 2.91 -7.28 -7.20
C GLY A 185 2.85 -7.13 -8.71
N ARG A 186 1.78 -6.53 -9.26
CA ARG A 186 1.67 -6.26 -10.72
C ARG A 186 2.64 -5.22 -11.28
N ARG A 187 3.39 -4.52 -10.42
CA ARG A 187 4.36 -3.48 -10.82
C ARG A 187 5.82 -3.93 -10.69
N GLN A 188 6.06 -5.07 -10.04
CA GLN A 188 7.37 -5.72 -9.92
C GLN A 188 7.54 -6.69 -11.07
#